data_AF-A0AAC8UX81-F1
#
_entry.id   AF-A0AAC8UX81-F1
#
_cell.length_a   1.000
_cell.length_b   1.000
_cell.length_c   1.000
_cell.angle_alpha   90.00
_cell.angle_beta   90.00
_cell.angle_gamma   90.00
#
_symmetry.space_group_name_H-M   'P 1'
#
loop_
_entity.id
_entity.type
_entity.pdbx_description
1 polymer ?
#
loop_
_entity_poly.entity_id
_entity_poly.type
_entity_poly.pdbx_seq_one_letter_code
_entity_poly.pdbx_strand_id
1 'polypeptide(L)'
;MLLMTFTPQRLRFLQALGWFLLVLAWVAQILGLSWRALQPVRSLRLLIIFTGLALLLLVITILLKQKSWRQRQAFLLDLNLMFNLLTGILLVFPQALGATALVGPVGRGGLICFGLTLPVAYWPPDGVHVPPVLRENYPLIQRGLVAGARILLITSLVLLLLGGAY
;
A
#
# COMPACT_ATOMS: atom_id res chain seq x y z
N MET A 1 2.40 13.62 -2.94
CA MET A 1 2.85 12.84 -4.11
C MET A 1 4.03 11.99 -3.67
N LEU A 2 3.75 10.76 -3.25
CA LEU A 2 4.77 9.90 -2.63
C LEU A 2 5.84 9.47 -3.64
N LEU A 3 5.52 9.23 -4.91
CA LEU A 3 6.56 8.85 -5.88
C LEU A 3 6.43 9.43 -7.29
N MET A 4 5.22 9.63 -7.83
CA MET A 4 5.09 9.91 -9.27
C MET A 4 4.12 11.03 -9.62
N THR A 5 4.48 11.80 -10.65
CA THR A 5 3.59 12.73 -11.34
C THR A 5 2.36 12.02 -11.89
N PHE A 6 1.18 12.58 -11.61
CA PHE A 6 -0.09 11.98 -12.00
C PHE A 6 -0.26 12.07 -13.51
N THR A 7 -0.52 10.92 -14.13
CA THR A 7 -1.12 10.85 -15.46
C THR A 7 -2.25 9.82 -15.43
N PRO A 8 -3.36 10.05 -16.14
CA PRO A 8 -4.50 9.12 -16.15
C PRO A 8 -4.11 7.74 -16.70
N GLN A 9 -3.15 7.69 -17.63
CA GLN A 9 -2.59 6.45 -18.16
C GLN A 9 -1.86 5.64 -17.08
N ARG A 10 -1.06 6.29 -16.22
CA ARG A 10 -0.35 5.62 -15.12
C ARG A 10 -1.30 5.01 -14.09
N LEU A 11 -2.39 5.71 -13.76
CA LEU A 11 -3.39 5.18 -12.83
C LEU A 11 -4.04 3.90 -13.39
N ARG A 12 -4.44 3.91 -14.68
CA ARG A 12 -5.00 2.73 -15.35
C ARG A 12 -4.00 1.58 -15.41
N PHE A 13 -2.73 1.88 -15.71
CA PHE A 13 -1.66 0.89 -15.72
C PHE A 13 -1.47 0.25 -14.35
N LEU A 14 -1.38 1.03 -13.27
CA LEU A 14 -1.22 0.51 -11.92
C LEU A 14 -2.44 -0.32 -11.49
N GLN A 15 -3.66 0.09 -11.83
CA GLN A 15 -4.86 -0.70 -11.59
C GLN A 15 -4.81 -2.04 -12.32
N ALA A 16 -4.50 -2.02 -13.62
CA ALA A 16 -4.38 -3.23 -14.43
C ALA A 16 -3.28 -4.16 -13.90
N LEU A 17 -2.13 -3.60 -13.48
CA LEU A 17 -1.04 -4.34 -12.88
C LEU A 17 -1.47 -5.03 -11.57
N GLY A 18 -2.21 -4.34 -10.71
CA GLY A 18 -2.73 -4.91 -9.46
C GLY A 18 -3.66 -6.09 -9.69
N TRP A 19 -4.60 -5.94 -10.62
CA TRP A 19 -5.49 -7.03 -11.03
C TRP A 19 -4.70 -8.19 -11.65
N PHE A 20 -3.74 -7.90 -12.52
CA PHE A 20 -2.89 -8.90 -13.14
C PHE A 20 -2.08 -9.69 -12.11
N LEU A 21 -1.45 -9.01 -11.15
CA LEU A 21 -0.70 -9.66 -10.06
C LEU A 21 -1.61 -10.53 -9.19
N LEU A 22 -2.82 -10.07 -8.89
CA LEU A 22 -3.80 -10.83 -8.12
C LEU A 22 -4.27 -12.08 -8.88
N VAL A 23 -4.56 -11.96 -10.18
CA VAL A 23 -4.91 -13.09 -11.05
C VAL A 23 -3.76 -14.08 -11.11
N LEU A 24 -2.52 -13.60 -11.27
CA LEU A 24 -1.34 -14.46 -11.26
C LEU A 24 -1.18 -15.17 -9.91
N ALA A 25 -1.48 -14.49 -8.80
CA ALA A 25 -1.45 -15.08 -7.47
C ALA A 25 -2.50 -16.20 -7.30
N TRP A 26 -3.69 -16.02 -7.87
CA TRP A 26 -4.75 -17.04 -7.94
C TRP A 26 -4.36 -18.23 -8.82
N VAL A 27 -3.85 -17.98 -10.04
CA VAL A 27 -3.40 -19.03 -10.96
C VAL A 27 -2.31 -19.87 -10.32
N ALA A 28 -1.31 -19.24 -9.71
CA ALA A 28 -0.23 -19.95 -9.02
C ALA A 28 -0.74 -20.78 -7.83
N GLN A 29 -1.81 -20.35 -7.15
CA GLN A 29 -2.45 -21.14 -6.10
C GLN A 29 -3.20 -22.36 -6.67
N ILE A 30 -3.97 -22.18 -7.75
CA ILE A 30 -4.74 -23.26 -8.38
C ILE A 30 -3.80 -24.33 -8.97
N LEU A 31 -2.70 -23.90 -9.60
CA LEU A 31 -1.70 -24.79 -10.17
C LEU A 31 -0.80 -25.45 -9.12
N GLY A 32 -0.93 -25.09 -7.84
CA GLY A 32 -0.08 -25.64 -6.77
C GLY A 32 1.41 -25.38 -7.00
N LEU A 33 1.77 -24.29 -7.70
CA LEU A 33 3.16 -23.98 -8.05
C LEU A 33 3.98 -23.78 -6.77
N SER A 34 4.82 -24.77 -6.47
CA SER A 34 5.70 -24.80 -5.31
C SER A 34 7.15 -24.82 -5.78
N TRP A 35 7.74 -23.64 -5.94
CA TRP A 35 9.20 -23.54 -6.03
C TRP A 35 9.77 -23.61 -4.62
N ARG A 36 10.90 -24.31 -4.40
CA ARG A 36 11.48 -24.62 -3.07
C ARG A 36 11.71 -23.42 -2.12
N ALA A 37 11.72 -22.17 -2.60
CA ALA A 37 11.80 -20.95 -1.78
C ALA A 37 10.46 -20.19 -1.65
N LEU A 38 9.43 -20.64 -2.35
CA LEU A 38 8.17 -19.92 -2.61
C LEU A 38 6.95 -20.55 -1.92
N GLN A 39 7.09 -21.58 -1.07
CA GLN A 39 5.93 -22.35 -0.57
C GLN A 39 6.16 -23.07 0.79
N PRO A 40 5.08 -23.37 1.57
CA PRO A 40 3.84 -23.98 1.07
C PRO A 40 2.53 -23.22 1.35
N VAL A 41 1.71 -23.16 0.30
CA VAL A 41 0.29 -22.75 0.24
C VAL A 41 0.01 -21.31 0.71
N ARG A 42 -0.14 -20.39 -0.27
CA ARG A 42 -0.87 -19.14 0.02
C ARG A 42 -2.21 -19.52 0.58
N SER A 43 -2.50 -19.12 1.82
CA SER A 43 -3.79 -19.49 2.39
C SER A 43 -4.90 -18.90 1.52
N LEU A 44 -5.92 -19.70 1.23
CA LEU A 44 -7.10 -19.25 0.47
C LEU A 44 -7.71 -18.01 1.15
N ARG A 45 -7.61 -17.94 2.49
CA ARG A 45 -7.97 -16.76 3.30
C ARG A 45 -7.23 -15.49 2.86
N LEU A 46 -5.91 -15.53 2.66
CA LEU A 46 -5.15 -14.36 2.20
C LEU A 46 -5.57 -13.91 0.81
N LEU A 47 -5.79 -14.84 -0.13
CA LEU A 47 -6.29 -14.50 -1.46
C LEU A 47 -7.67 -13.85 -1.41
N ILE A 48 -8.58 -14.34 -0.56
CA ILE A 48 -9.89 -13.72 -0.34
C ILE A 48 -9.72 -12.30 0.22
N ILE A 49 -8.86 -12.10 1.23
CA ILE A 49 -8.60 -10.78 1.81
C ILE A 49 -8.08 -9.81 0.75
N PHE A 50 -7.11 -10.23 -0.07
CA PHE A 50 -6.55 -9.40 -1.13
C PHE A 50 -7.56 -9.10 -2.25
N THR A 51 -8.43 -10.05 -2.56
CA THR A 51 -9.54 -9.83 -3.50
C THR A 51 -10.55 -8.82 -2.95
N GLY A 52 -10.89 -8.93 -1.66
CA GLY A 52 -11.71 -7.95 -0.95
C GLY A 52 -11.09 -6.55 -0.94
N LEU A 53 -9.77 -6.46 -0.71
CA LEU A 53 -9.02 -5.21 -0.79
C LEU A 53 -9.04 -4.62 -2.21
N ALA A 54 -8.90 -5.44 -3.26
CA ALA A 54 -8.99 -4.98 -4.65
C ALA A 54 -10.38 -4.40 -4.97
N LEU A 55 -11.45 -5.07 -4.51
CA LEU A 55 -12.82 -4.58 -4.66
C LEU A 55 -13.05 -3.29 -3.87
N LEU A 56 -12.57 -3.23 -2.62
CA LEU A 56 -12.62 -2.02 -1.80
C LEU A 56 -11.91 -0.86 -2.49
N LEU A 57 -10.76 -1.10 -3.10
CA LEU A 57 -9.99 -0.10 -3.83
C LEU A 57 -10.73 0.41 -5.08
N LEU A 58 -11.48 -0.46 -5.75
CA LEU A 58 -12.38 -0.07 -6.84
C LEU A 58 -13.52 0.83 -6.32
N VAL A 59 -14.15 0.47 -5.22
CA VAL A 59 -15.20 1.29 -4.57
C VAL A 59 -14.65 2.65 -4.15
N ILE A 60 -13.49 2.68 -3.48
CA ILE A 60 -12.78 3.92 -3.09
C ILE A 60 -12.50 4.78 -4.32
N THR A 61 -12.07 4.17 -5.43
CA THR A 61 -11.82 4.89 -6.69
C THR A 61 -13.11 5.54 -7.24
N ILE A 62 -14.24 4.84 -7.20
CA ILE A 62 -15.53 5.38 -7.65
C ILE A 62 -15.98 6.53 -6.75
N LEU A 63 -15.91 6.36 -5.43
CA LEU A 63 -16.30 7.39 -4.45
C LEU A 63 -15.43 8.65 -4.57
N LEU A 64 -14.11 8.48 -4.74
CA LEU A 64 -13.18 9.61 -4.88
C LEU A 64 -13.31 10.34 -6.22
N LYS A 65 -13.79 9.68 -7.29
CA LYS A 65 -14.10 10.37 -8.55
C LYS A 65 -15.22 11.40 -8.39
N GLN A 66 -16.17 11.14 -7.49
CA GLN A 66 -17.31 12.03 -7.22
C GLN A 66 -16.95 13.22 -6.31
N LYS A 67 -15.88 13.14 -5.52
CA LYS A 67 -15.44 14.23 -4.62
C LYS A 67 -14.53 15.25 -5.31
N SER A 68 -14.69 16.53 -4.95
CA SER A 68 -13.86 17.67 -5.40
C SER A 68 -12.54 17.85 -4.64
N TRP A 69 -11.93 16.76 -4.15
CA TRP A 69 -10.70 16.85 -3.37
C TRP A 69 -9.47 17.07 -4.28
N ARG A 70 -8.74 18.17 -4.07
CA ARG A 70 -7.59 18.60 -4.88
C ARG A 70 -6.47 17.56 -5.00
N GLN A 71 -6.26 16.74 -3.95
CA GLN A 71 -5.20 15.74 -3.91
C GLN A 71 -5.67 14.31 -4.27
N ARG A 72 -6.94 14.13 -4.64
CA ARG A 72 -7.56 12.82 -4.91
C ARG A 72 -6.79 11.96 -5.91
N GLN A 73 -6.26 12.58 -6.96
CA GLN A 73 -5.58 11.87 -8.05
C GLN A 73 -4.24 11.30 -7.59
N ALA A 74 -3.47 12.09 -6.84
CA ALA A 74 -2.21 11.64 -6.27
C ALA A 74 -2.45 10.57 -5.20
N PHE A 75 -3.48 10.75 -4.36
CA PHE A 75 -3.89 9.75 -3.37
C PHE A 75 -4.27 8.42 -4.01
N LEU A 76 -5.10 8.43 -5.06
CA LEU A 76 -5.49 7.22 -5.79
C LEU A 76 -4.30 6.50 -6.41
N LEU A 77 -3.35 7.25 -6.96
CA LEU A 77 -2.14 6.69 -7.55
C LEU A 77 -1.26 6.02 -6.49
N ASP A 78 -1.02 6.69 -5.37
CA ASP A 78 -0.23 6.15 -4.26
C ASP A 78 -0.92 4.95 -3.59
N LEU A 79 -2.25 4.97 -3.48
CA LEU A 79 -3.05 3.84 -2.98
C LEU A 79 -2.93 2.60 -3.88
N ASN A 80 -3.00 2.78 -5.21
CA ASN A 80 -2.80 1.68 -6.16
C ASN A 80 -1.37 1.15 -6.13
N LEU A 81 -0.37 2.04 -6.02
CA LEU A 81 1.02 1.65 -5.87
C LEU A 81 1.21 0.77 -4.63
N MET A 82 0.67 1.19 -3.48
CA MET A 82 0.74 0.44 -2.24
C MET A 82 0.05 -0.92 -2.34
N PHE A 83 -1.14 -0.97 -2.94
CA PHE A 83 -1.80 -2.26 -3.21
C PHE A 83 -0.95 -3.18 -4.09
N ASN A 84 -0.32 -2.65 -5.15
CA ASN A 84 0.56 -3.41 -6.02
C ASN A 84 1.80 -3.94 -5.28
N LEU A 85 2.39 -3.14 -4.39
CA LEU A 85 3.51 -3.57 -3.56
C LEU A 85 3.12 -4.73 -2.66
N LEU A 86 1.99 -4.63 -1.96
CA LEU A 86 1.49 -5.74 -1.13
C LEU A 86 1.16 -6.98 -1.96
N THR A 87 0.54 -6.82 -3.12
CA THR A 87 0.18 -7.95 -4.00
C THR A 87 1.43 -8.60 -4.60
N GLY A 88 2.45 -7.79 -4.91
CA GLY A 88 3.78 -8.28 -5.30
C GLY A 88 4.45 -9.07 -4.18
N ILE A 89 4.40 -8.59 -2.93
CA ILE A 89 4.88 -9.35 -1.76
C ILE A 89 4.09 -10.64 -1.60
N LEU A 90 2.76 -10.64 -1.73
CA LEU A 90 1.95 -11.86 -1.68
C LEU A 90 2.38 -12.87 -2.76
N LEU A 91 2.73 -12.38 -3.94
CA LEU A 91 3.17 -13.21 -5.05
C LEU A 91 4.58 -13.80 -4.80
N VAL A 92 5.54 -13.01 -4.35
CA VAL A 92 6.95 -13.45 -4.25
C VAL A 92 7.30 -14.04 -2.87
N PHE A 93 6.76 -13.45 -1.80
CA PHE A 93 7.06 -13.79 -0.40
C PHE A 93 5.76 -13.93 0.42
N PRO A 94 4.92 -14.94 0.15
CA PRO A 94 3.63 -15.07 0.83
C PRO A 94 3.75 -15.24 2.36
N GLN A 95 4.88 -15.75 2.84
CA GLN A 95 5.17 -15.92 4.27
C GLN A 95 5.26 -14.59 5.03
N ALA A 96 5.73 -13.51 4.36
CA ALA A 96 5.79 -12.16 4.93
C ALA A 96 4.41 -11.57 5.30
N LEU A 97 3.35 -12.10 4.68
CA LEU A 97 1.97 -11.73 4.95
C LEU A 97 1.21 -12.83 5.67
N GLY A 98 1.91 -13.87 6.13
CA GLY A 98 1.36 -14.95 6.92
C GLY A 98 0.93 -14.49 8.30
N ALA A 99 -0.02 -15.21 8.91
CA ALA A 99 -0.51 -14.89 10.25
C ALA A 99 0.61 -14.92 11.31
N THR A 100 1.58 -15.82 11.17
CA THR A 100 2.73 -15.94 12.08
C THR A 100 3.62 -14.69 12.01
N ALA A 101 4.03 -14.30 10.81
CA ALA A 101 4.82 -13.10 10.55
C ALA A 101 4.12 -11.83 11.07
N LEU A 102 2.83 -11.70 10.77
CA LEU A 102 2.02 -10.53 11.15
C LEU A 102 1.62 -10.50 12.64
N VAL A 103 1.75 -11.60 13.38
CA VAL A 103 1.54 -11.62 14.84
C VAL A 103 2.79 -11.14 15.57
N GLY A 104 3.98 -11.36 15.01
CA GLY A 104 5.24 -10.88 15.57
C GLY A 104 5.30 -9.35 15.65
N PRO A 105 6.04 -8.79 16.63
CA PRO A 105 6.14 -7.34 16.81
C PRO A 105 6.72 -6.64 15.57
N VAL A 106 7.63 -7.31 14.85
CA VAL A 106 8.26 -6.81 13.62
C VAL A 106 7.23 -6.71 12.48
N GLY A 107 6.48 -7.77 12.20
CA GLY A 107 5.45 -7.77 11.16
C GLY A 107 4.27 -6.86 11.49
N ARG A 108 3.85 -6.79 12.76
CA ARG A 108 2.85 -5.80 13.23
C ARG A 108 3.32 -4.38 13.00
N GLY A 109 4.55 -4.06 13.38
CA GLY A 109 5.17 -2.76 13.14
C GLY A 109 5.19 -2.41 11.66
N GLY A 110 5.58 -3.37 10.81
CA GLY A 110 5.51 -3.24 9.35
C GLY A 110 4.11 -2.90 8.85
N LEU A 111 3.09 -3.65 9.28
CA LEU A 111 1.70 -3.43 8.86
C LEU A 111 1.15 -2.07 9.33
N ILE A 112 1.45 -1.67 10.57
CA ILE A 112 1.03 -0.37 11.13
C ILE A 112 1.68 0.77 10.36
N CYS A 113 3.00 0.71 10.13
CA CYS A 113 3.68 1.71 9.33
C CYS A 113 3.10 1.75 7.91
N PHE A 114 2.86 0.60 7.28
CA PHE A 114 2.26 0.55 5.96
C PHE A 114 0.89 1.27 5.95
N GLY A 115 0.03 1.00 6.93
CA GLY A 115 -1.28 1.64 7.06
C GLY A 115 -1.22 3.15 7.32
N LEU A 116 -0.24 3.63 8.08
CA LEU A 116 -0.06 5.06 8.41
C LEU A 116 0.58 5.88 7.28
N THR A 117 1.16 5.24 6.28
CA THR A 117 1.84 5.92 5.17
C THR A 117 0.96 6.93 4.44
N LEU A 118 -0.24 6.53 4.01
CA LEU A 118 -1.16 7.43 3.29
C LEU A 118 -1.76 8.52 4.18
N PRO A 119 -2.25 8.21 5.40
CA PRO A 119 -2.70 9.22 6.34
C PRO A 119 -1.64 10.30 6.59
N VAL A 120 -0.38 9.93 6.80
CA VAL A 120 0.71 10.89 7.04
C VAL A 120 0.98 11.73 5.79
N ALA A 121 1.04 11.11 4.60
CA ALA A 121 1.34 11.83 3.36
C ALA A 121 0.26 12.83 2.92
N TYR A 122 -1.00 12.57 3.28
CA TYR A 122 -2.17 13.32 2.82
C TYR A 122 -2.94 14.00 3.96
N TRP A 123 -2.36 14.07 5.16
CA TRP A 123 -2.96 14.77 6.28
C TRP A 123 -3.18 16.25 5.92
N PRO A 124 -4.39 16.80 6.09
CA PRO A 124 -4.65 18.18 5.76
C PRO A 124 -3.80 19.09 6.66
N PRO A 125 -3.10 20.09 6.10
CA PRO A 125 -2.29 21.03 6.87
C PRO A 125 -3.11 21.77 7.94
N ASP A 126 -4.40 22.01 7.68
CA ASP A 126 -5.33 22.63 8.63
C ASP A 126 -5.69 21.72 9.81
N GLY A 127 -5.48 20.41 9.67
CA GLY A 127 -5.68 19.41 10.72
C GLY A 127 -4.44 19.18 11.60
N VAL A 128 -3.33 19.86 11.31
CA VAL A 128 -2.17 19.96 12.20
C VAL A 128 -2.30 21.32 12.90
N HIS A 129 -2.22 21.35 14.23
CA HIS A 129 -2.16 22.62 14.96
C HIS A 129 -0.84 23.32 14.63
N VAL A 130 -0.80 24.00 13.48
CA VAL A 130 0.31 24.85 13.07
C VAL A 130 0.03 26.24 13.65
N PRO A 131 0.90 26.76 14.53
CA PRO A 131 0.77 28.12 15.03
C PRO A 131 0.60 29.11 13.85
N PRO A 132 -0.25 30.14 13.96
CA PRO A 132 -0.56 31.04 12.84
C PRO A 132 0.68 31.69 12.21
N VAL A 133 1.77 31.82 12.98
CA VAL A 133 3.09 32.32 12.57
C VAL A 133 3.79 31.41 11.53
N LEU A 134 3.43 30.12 11.48
CA LEU A 134 4.06 29.10 10.62
C LEU A 134 3.20 28.75 9.39
N ARG A 135 2.10 29.47 9.13
CA ARG A 135 1.25 29.23 7.95
C ARG A 135 2.01 29.42 6.63
N GLU A 136 2.97 30.34 6.57
CA GLU A 136 3.83 30.51 5.39
C GLU A 136 4.69 29.26 5.11
N ASN A 137 4.93 28.42 6.13
CA ASN A 137 5.69 27.19 6.03
C ASN A 137 4.82 25.94 5.75
N TYR A 138 3.51 26.07 5.52
CA TYR A 138 2.67 24.94 5.09
C TYR A 138 3.25 24.10 3.93
N PRO A 139 3.78 24.68 2.84
CA PRO A 139 4.39 23.88 1.78
C PRO A 139 5.64 23.12 2.24
N LEU A 140 6.41 23.66 3.19
CA LEU A 140 7.56 22.99 3.79
C LEU A 140 7.13 21.83 4.70
N ILE A 141 6.13 22.04 5.55
CA ILE A 141 5.55 20.99 6.42
C ILE A 141 4.98 19.86 5.57
N GLN A 142 4.25 20.17 4.51
CA GLN A 142 3.70 19.17 3.61
C GLN A 142 4.79 18.36 2.89
N ARG A 143 5.89 19.01 2.49
CA ARG A 143 7.06 18.30 1.94
C ARG A 143 7.69 17.38 2.98
N GLY A 144 7.81 17.82 4.23
CA GLY A 144 8.30 17.01 5.35
C GLY A 144 7.43 15.79 5.61
N LEU A 145 6.11 15.95 5.65
CA LEU A 145 5.14 14.85 5.82
C LEU A 145 5.24 13.83 4.68
N VAL A 146 5.35 14.28 3.42
CA VAL A 146 5.54 13.39 2.27
C VAL A 146 6.87 12.64 2.37
N ALA A 147 7.97 13.31 2.75
CA ALA A 147 9.26 12.67 2.93
C ALA A 147 9.23 11.63 4.06
N GLY A 148 8.62 11.97 5.19
CA GLY A 148 8.40 11.05 6.31
C GLY A 148 7.59 9.83 5.88
N ALA A 149 6.51 10.02 5.12
CA ALA A 149 5.72 8.92 4.60
C ALA A 149 6.49 8.01 3.61
N ARG A 150 7.42 8.55 2.80
CA ARG A 150 8.29 7.72 1.94
C ARG A 150 9.19 6.82 2.78
N ILE A 151 9.84 7.38 3.78
CA ILE A 151 10.72 6.63 4.70
C ILE A 151 9.90 5.55 5.39
N LEU A 152 8.72 5.92 5.88
CA LEU A 152 7.81 5.03 6.60
C LEU A 152 7.30 3.89 5.70
N LEU A 153 7.05 4.14 4.41
CA LEU A 153 6.75 3.12 3.41
C LEU A 153 7.93 2.14 3.23
N ILE A 154 9.15 2.65 3.02
CA ILE A 154 10.34 1.80 2.82
C ILE A 154 10.58 0.93 4.07
N THR A 155 10.56 1.55 5.25
CA THR A 155 10.72 0.84 6.52
C THR A 155 9.63 -0.22 6.71
N SER A 156 8.39 0.09 6.35
CA SER A 156 7.28 -0.88 6.45
C SER A 156 7.49 -2.11 5.57
N LEU A 157 7.97 -1.94 4.33
CA LEU A 157 8.24 -3.05 3.41
C LEU A 157 9.38 -3.92 3.93
N VAL A 158 10.45 -3.30 4.44
CA VAL A 158 11.58 -4.02 5.04
C VAL A 158 11.12 -4.80 6.27
N LEU A 159 10.33 -4.20 7.16
CA LEU A 159 9.81 -4.87 8.35
C LEU A 159 8.87 -6.04 8.01
N LEU A 160 8.01 -5.90 7.00
CA LEU A 160 7.15 -7.00 6.54
C LEU A 160 7.98 -8.17 6.00
N LEU A 161 9.00 -7.88 5.18
CA LEU A 161 9.90 -8.91 4.64
C LEU A 161 10.72 -9.59 5.74
N LEU A 162 11.25 -8.83 6.70
CA LEU A 162 11.95 -9.38 7.85
C LEU A 162 11.03 -10.24 8.71
N GLY A 163 9.79 -9.80 8.96
CA GLY A 163 8.81 -10.58 9.71
C GLY A 163 8.45 -11.91 9.06
N GLY A 164 8.59 -12.04 7.74
CA GLY A 164 8.41 -13.31 7.02
C GLY A 164 9.63 -14.21 6.97
N ALA A 165 10.81 -13.71 7.34
CA ALA A 165 12.05 -14.47 7.37
C ALA A 165 12.31 -15.16 8.72
N TYR A 166 11.54 -14.80 9.76
CA TYR A 166 11.58 -15.38 11.11
C TYR A 166 10.31 -16.20 11.38
#